data_AF-A0A672KJB5-F1
#
_entry.id   AF-A0A672KJB5-F1
#
_cell.length_a   1.000
_cell.length_b   1.000
_cell.length_c   1.000
_cell.angle_alpha   90.00
_cell.angle_beta   90.00
_cell.angle_gamma   90.00
#
_symmetry.space_group_name_H-M   'P 1'
#
loop_
_entity.id
_entity.type
_entity.pdbx_description
1 polymer ?
#
loop_
_entity_poly.entity_id
_entity_poly.type
_entity_poly.pdbx_seq_one_letter_code
_entity_poly.pdbx_strand_id
1 'polypeptide(L)'
;MFQHIFIAAIEKKQLKINEYSNEDDVETAFGLVHCTMMGVPKGNRPTILTFHDIGLNHKSCFESFFNHKDMHEIMQHFAVCHVDAPGQQEGASTYTYPSMDQLSETLPMVLQHFG
;
A
#
# COMPACT_ATOMS: atom_id res chain seq x y z
N MET A 1 -37.64 -2.41 7.39
CA MET A 1 -36.63 -1.92 8.36
C MET A 1 -35.45 -2.90 8.48
N PHE A 2 -35.66 -4.16 8.84
CA PHE A 2 -34.58 -5.16 8.98
C PHE A 2 -33.73 -5.42 7.72
N GLN A 3 -34.36 -5.46 6.54
CA GLN A 3 -33.65 -5.70 5.28
C GLN A 3 -32.71 -4.55 4.89
N HIS A 4 -33.12 -3.30 5.12
CA HIS A 4 -32.26 -2.13 4.92
C HIS A 4 -31.10 -2.07 5.91
N ILE A 5 -31.34 -2.47 7.17
CA ILE A 5 -30.27 -2.55 8.18
C ILE A 5 -29.25 -3.62 7.80
N PHE A 6 -29.69 -4.77 7.27
CA PHE A 6 -28.81 -5.84 6.84
C PHE A 6 -27.97 -5.45 5.62
N ILE A 7 -28.56 -4.81 4.61
CA ILE A 7 -27.84 -4.28 3.45
C ILE A 7 -26.81 -3.24 3.90
N ALA A 8 -27.20 -2.26 4.73
CA ALA A 8 -26.27 -1.26 5.26
C ALA A 8 -25.16 -1.86 6.13
N ALA A 9 -25.42 -2.95 6.86
CA ALA A 9 -24.40 -3.66 7.63
C ALA A 9 -23.42 -4.43 6.72
N ILE A 10 -23.90 -5.02 5.62
CA ILE A 10 -23.06 -5.65 4.60
C ILE A 10 -22.20 -4.59 3.89
N GLU A 11 -22.79 -3.46 3.48
CA GLU A 11 -22.08 -2.34 2.86
C GLU A 11 -21.02 -1.76 3.80
N LYS A 12 -21.35 -1.54 5.08
CA LYS A 12 -20.38 -1.08 6.09
C LYS A 12 -19.26 -2.09 6.34
N LYS A 13 -19.57 -3.40 6.28
CA LYS A 13 -18.55 -4.44 6.44
C LYS A 13 -17.63 -4.50 5.22
N GLN A 14 -18.15 -4.32 4.00
CA GLN A 14 -17.36 -4.18 2.78
C GLN A 14 -16.53 -2.89 2.75
N LEU A 15 -17.07 -1.77 3.21
CA LEU A 15 -16.32 -0.52 3.39
C LEU A 15 -15.15 -0.70 4.37
N LYS A 16 -15.37 -1.37 5.51
CA LYS A 16 -14.28 -1.70 6.45
C LYS A 16 -13.21 -2.63 5.87
N ILE A 17 -13.58 -3.53 4.95
CA ILE A 17 -12.61 -4.37 4.24
C ILE A 17 -11.79 -3.54 3.24
N ASN A 18 -12.39 -2.50 2.65
CA ASN A 18 -11.71 -1.56 1.75
C ASN A 18 -10.87 -0.49 2.49
N GLU A 19 -10.99 -0.38 3.82
CA GLU A 19 -10.24 0.57 4.68
C GLU A 19 -9.14 -0.12 5.51
N TYR A 20 -8.92 -1.43 5.37
CA TYR A 20 -7.84 -2.09 6.09
C TYR A 20 -6.49 -1.68 5.49
N SER A 21 -5.75 -0.84 6.21
CA SER A 21 -4.34 -0.56 5.97
C SER A 21 -3.47 -1.18 7.05
N ASN A 22 -2.35 -1.76 6.66
CA ASN A 22 -1.29 -2.23 7.53
C ASN A 22 0.01 -1.54 7.11
N GLU A 23 0.59 -0.79 8.02
CA GLU A 23 1.88 -0.12 7.83
C GLU A 23 2.95 -0.93 8.54
N ASP A 24 4.09 -1.13 7.88
CA ASP A 24 5.24 -1.82 8.46
C ASP A 24 6.56 -1.31 7.87
N ASP A 25 7.62 -1.37 8.68
CA ASP A 25 8.98 -1.03 8.27
C ASP A 25 9.74 -2.32 7.96
N VAL A 26 9.95 -2.59 6.68
CA VAL A 26 10.60 -3.83 6.22
C VAL A 26 12.11 -3.67 6.28
N GLU A 27 12.79 -4.57 7.00
CA GLU A 27 14.25 -4.61 7.05
C GLU A 27 14.84 -5.16 5.75
N THR A 28 15.79 -4.42 5.17
CA THR A 28 16.48 -4.79 3.94
C THR A 28 18.00 -4.67 4.09
N ALA A 29 18.75 -5.24 3.15
CA ALA A 29 20.21 -5.12 3.11
C ALA A 29 20.70 -3.66 3.00
N PHE A 30 19.82 -2.74 2.60
CA PHE A 30 20.11 -1.31 2.44
C PHE A 30 19.33 -0.43 3.44
N GLY A 31 18.83 -1.05 4.51
CA GLY A 31 18.12 -0.41 5.62
C GLY A 31 16.61 -0.57 5.58
N LEU A 32 15.90 0.20 6.40
CA LEU A 32 14.45 0.09 6.55
C LEU A 32 13.72 0.75 5.37
N VAL A 33 12.69 0.06 4.88
CA VAL A 33 11.78 0.55 3.85
C VAL A 33 10.37 0.57 4.42
N HIS A 34 9.78 1.76 4.51
CA HIS A 34 8.42 1.92 5.01
C HIS A 34 7.41 1.50 3.94
N CYS A 35 6.46 0.67 4.31
CA CYS A 35 5.47 0.12 3.39
C CYS A 35 4.06 0.20 3.98
N THR A 36 3.09 0.54 3.13
CA THR A 36 1.66 0.53 3.47
C THR A 36 0.92 -0.47 2.60
N MET A 37 0.43 -1.56 3.20
CA MET A 37 -0.45 -2.53 2.56
C MET A 37 -1.90 -2.09 2.70
N MET A 38 -2.59 -1.85 1.59
CA MET A 38 -4.02 -1.59 1.54
C MET A 38 -4.78 -2.79 1.00
N GLY A 39 -5.84 -3.17 1.71
CA GLY A 39 -6.61 -4.37 1.43
C GLY A 39 -5.91 -5.64 1.95
N VAL A 40 -6.45 -6.80 1.56
CA VAL A 40 -5.93 -8.11 1.99
C VAL A 40 -5.52 -8.89 0.74
N PRO A 41 -4.26 -9.35 0.62
CA PRO A 41 -3.84 -10.25 -0.44
C PRO A 41 -4.73 -11.50 -0.50
N LYS A 42 -5.26 -11.85 -1.68
CA LYS A 42 -6.23 -12.94 -1.86
C LYS A 42 -5.66 -14.05 -2.73
N GLY A 43 -5.20 -15.14 -2.12
CA GLY A 43 -4.77 -16.36 -2.83
C GLY A 43 -3.75 -16.06 -3.93
N ASN A 44 -4.05 -16.46 -5.17
CA ASN A 44 -3.17 -16.25 -6.34
C ASN A 44 -3.35 -14.89 -7.03
N ARG A 45 -4.07 -13.93 -6.44
CA ARG A 45 -4.20 -12.59 -7.03
C ARG A 45 -2.93 -11.78 -6.75
N PRO A 46 -2.32 -11.16 -7.78
CA PRO A 46 -1.12 -10.37 -7.57
C PRO A 46 -1.43 -9.13 -6.73
N THR A 47 -0.44 -8.67 -5.97
CA THR A 47 -0.47 -7.37 -5.31
C THR A 47 0.02 -6.31 -6.28
N ILE A 48 -0.67 -5.18 -6.35
CA ILE A 48 -0.20 -4.00 -7.09
C ILE A 48 0.85 -3.33 -6.23
N LEU A 49 2.10 -3.28 -6.69
CA LEU A 49 3.17 -2.56 -6.01
C LEU A 49 3.33 -1.17 -6.63
N THR A 50 3.48 -0.14 -5.79
CA THR A 50 3.73 1.23 -6.25
C THR A 50 5.00 1.77 -5.64
N PHE A 51 5.78 2.49 -6.45
CA PHE A 51 6.96 3.23 -6.03
C PHE A 51 6.83 4.65 -6.58
N HIS A 52 6.93 5.65 -5.70
CA HIS A 52 6.62 7.04 -6.02
C HIS A 52 7.77 7.75 -6.77
N ASP A 53 7.48 8.93 -7.32
CA ASP A 53 8.48 9.79 -7.96
C ASP A 53 9.26 10.63 -6.91
N ILE A 54 10.36 11.25 -7.33
CA ILE A 54 11.24 12.07 -6.50
C ILE A 54 10.48 13.28 -5.94
N GLY A 55 10.65 13.54 -4.64
CA GLY A 55 10.01 14.66 -3.94
C GLY A 55 8.56 14.42 -3.54
N LEU A 56 8.06 13.20 -3.74
CA LEU A 56 6.76 12.72 -3.30
C LEU A 56 6.93 11.56 -2.31
N ASN A 57 5.79 11.07 -1.83
CA ASN A 57 5.63 9.82 -1.11
C ASN A 57 4.37 9.11 -1.65
N HIS A 58 4.01 7.94 -1.13
CA HIS A 58 2.86 7.20 -1.66
C HIS A 58 1.54 7.99 -1.60
N LYS A 59 1.32 8.77 -0.53
CA LYS A 59 0.11 9.57 -0.37
C LYS A 59 0.01 10.64 -1.46
N SER A 60 1.04 11.48 -1.55
CA SER A 60 1.09 12.58 -2.52
C SER A 60 1.17 12.11 -3.98
N CYS A 61 1.72 10.91 -4.24
CA CYS A 61 1.85 10.37 -5.60
C CYS A 61 0.62 9.56 -6.06
N PHE A 62 -0.01 8.79 -5.17
CA PHE A 62 -0.99 7.76 -5.58
C PHE A 62 -2.35 7.81 -4.89
N GLU A 63 -2.49 8.49 -3.75
CA GLU A 63 -3.75 8.46 -2.99
C GLU A 63 -4.92 9.01 -3.83
N SER A 64 -4.70 10.11 -4.55
CA SER A 64 -5.72 10.66 -5.46
C SER A 64 -6.09 9.71 -6.60
N PHE A 65 -5.16 8.86 -7.06
CA PHE A 65 -5.42 7.90 -8.13
C PHE A 65 -6.27 6.74 -7.61
N PHE A 66 -5.85 6.09 -6.51
CA PHE A 66 -6.57 4.93 -5.97
C PHE A 66 -7.92 5.29 -5.32
N ASN A 67 -8.07 6.51 -4.81
CA ASN A 67 -9.35 7.03 -4.30
C ASN A 67 -10.26 7.56 -5.41
N HIS A 68 -9.84 7.53 -6.68
CA HIS A 68 -10.73 7.85 -7.77
C HIS A 68 -11.84 6.81 -7.88
N LYS A 69 -13.09 7.26 -8.06
CA LYS A 69 -14.27 6.39 -8.12
C LYS A 69 -14.13 5.20 -9.09
N ASP A 70 -13.42 5.39 -10.20
CA ASP A 70 -13.24 4.37 -11.22
C ASP A 70 -12.23 3.30 -10.77
N MET A 71 -11.32 3.62 -9.85
CA MET A 71 -10.38 2.68 -9.26
C MET A 71 -11.01 1.80 -8.18
N HIS A 72 -12.14 2.20 -7.59
CA HIS A 72 -12.79 1.41 -6.53
C HIS A 72 -13.15 -0.02 -6.96
N GLU A 73 -13.54 -0.24 -8.22
CA GLU A 73 -13.82 -1.59 -8.72
C GLU A 73 -12.56 -2.44 -8.82
N ILE A 74 -11.44 -1.84 -9.25
CA ILE A 74 -10.14 -2.49 -9.32
C ILE A 74 -9.68 -2.85 -7.90
N MET A 75 -9.81 -1.92 -6.96
CA MET A 75 -9.37 -2.09 -5.56
C MET A 75 -10.15 -3.18 -4.79
N GLN A 76 -11.34 -3.58 -5.24
CA GLN A 76 -12.03 -4.75 -4.66
C GLN A 76 -11.31 -6.07 -4.95
N HIS A 77 -10.50 -6.09 -6.02
CA HIS A 77 -9.93 -7.30 -6.56
C HIS A 77 -8.47 -7.50 -6.17
N PHE A 78 -7.71 -6.42 -5.99
CA PHE A 78 -6.28 -6.44 -5.73
C PHE A 78 -5.96 -5.78 -4.40
N ALA A 79 -4.95 -6.31 -3.70
CA ALA A 79 -4.28 -5.56 -2.64
C ALA A 79 -3.26 -4.61 -3.27
N VAL A 80 -2.93 -3.53 -2.57
CA VAL A 80 -1.93 -2.55 -3.00
C VAL A 80 -0.85 -2.42 -1.94
N CYS A 81 0.41 -2.61 -2.33
CA CYS A 81 1.57 -2.36 -1.50
C CYS A 81 2.22 -1.04 -1.95
N HIS A 82 2.07 -0.02 -1.12
CA HIS A 82 2.77 1.24 -1.30
C HIS A 82 4.14 1.16 -0.65
N VAL A 83 5.19 1.42 -1.43
CA VAL A 83 6.55 1.53 -0.92
C VAL A 83 6.93 3.00 -0.88
N ASP A 84 7.28 3.49 0.30
CA ASP A 84 7.94 4.78 0.46
C ASP A 84 9.45 4.57 0.38
N ALA A 85 10.10 5.32 -0.50
CA ALA A 85 11.54 5.27 -0.61
C ALA A 85 12.20 5.67 0.73
N PRO A 86 13.38 5.14 1.07
CA PRO A 86 14.01 5.39 2.37
C PRO A 86 14.13 6.89 2.69
N GLY A 87 13.54 7.30 3.81
CA GLY A 87 13.54 8.69 4.27
C GLY A 87 12.49 9.59 3.61
N GLN A 88 11.55 9.04 2.82
CA GLN A 88 10.47 9.78 2.16
C GLN A 88 9.10 9.54 2.81
N GLN A 89 9.00 8.66 3.81
CA GLN A 89 7.79 8.52 4.61
C GLN A 89 7.53 9.75 5.47
N GLU A 90 6.28 9.96 5.89
CA GLU A 90 5.92 11.11 6.71
C GLU A 90 6.68 11.13 8.05
N GLY A 91 7.29 12.27 8.37
CA GLY A 91 8.05 12.44 9.62
C GLY A 91 9.44 11.79 9.63
N ALA A 92 9.93 11.30 8.48
CA ALA A 92 11.26 10.73 8.39
C ALA A 92 12.38 11.75 8.67
N SER A 93 13.47 11.27 9.28
CA SER A 93 14.72 12.01 9.41
C SER A 93 15.56 11.88 8.12
N THR A 94 16.59 12.73 7.99
CA THR A 94 17.52 12.66 6.84
C THR A 94 18.16 11.28 6.74
N TYR A 95 18.08 10.68 5.55
CA TYR A 95 18.52 9.31 5.28
C TYR A 95 19.65 9.25 4.25
N THR A 96 20.53 8.25 4.34
CA THR A 96 21.53 7.98 3.29
C THR A 96 20.88 7.20 2.17
N TYR A 97 20.52 7.89 1.09
CA TYR A 97 19.73 7.30 0.02
C TYR A 97 20.53 6.21 -0.75
N PRO A 98 19.99 5.00 -0.92
CA PRO A 98 20.64 3.97 -1.73
C PRO A 98 20.69 4.35 -3.21
N SER A 99 21.55 3.70 -3.99
CA SER A 99 21.50 3.81 -5.46
C SER A 99 20.22 3.18 -6.02
N MET A 100 19.85 3.53 -7.26
CA MET A 100 18.66 2.96 -7.91
C MET A 100 18.71 1.43 -8.04
N ASP A 101 19.90 0.88 -8.32
CA ASP A 101 20.09 -0.57 -8.40
C ASP A 101 19.81 -1.21 -7.03
N GLN A 102 20.38 -0.66 -5.96
CA GLN A 102 20.15 -1.11 -4.58
C GLN A 102 18.70 -0.95 -4.15
N LEU A 103 18.02 0.13 -4.55
CA LEU A 103 16.59 0.31 -4.27
C LEU A 103 15.76 -0.78 -4.92
N SER A 104 16.05 -1.12 -6.18
CA SER A 104 15.34 -2.18 -6.89
C SER A 104 15.49 -3.55 -6.22
N GLU A 105 16.64 -3.80 -5.58
CA GLU A 105 16.93 -5.02 -4.83
C GLU A 105 16.13 -5.13 -3.51
N THR A 106 15.55 -4.04 -3.01
CA THR A 106 14.68 -4.08 -1.81
C THR A 106 13.29 -4.63 -2.09
N LEU A 107 12.76 -4.42 -3.31
CA LEU A 107 11.38 -4.72 -3.67
C LEU A 107 10.99 -6.21 -3.53
N PRO A 108 11.85 -7.18 -3.89
CA PRO A 108 11.54 -8.60 -3.68
C PRO A 108 11.33 -8.94 -2.19
N MET A 109 12.07 -8.30 -1.28
CA MET A 109 11.93 -8.55 0.17
C MET A 109 10.64 -7.94 0.72
N VAL A 110 10.25 -6.76 0.24
CA VAL A 110 8.93 -6.17 0.55
C VAL A 110 7.81 -7.12 0.13
N LEU A 111 7.86 -7.64 -1.10
CA LEU A 111 6.85 -8.58 -1.58
C LEU A 111 6.84 -9.89 -0.79
N GLN A 112 7.99 -10.38 -0.34
CA GLN A 112 8.09 -11.57 0.51
C GLN A 112 7.52 -11.33 1.91
N HIS A 113 7.69 -10.13 2.47
CA HIS A 113 7.20 -9.77 3.81
C HIS A 113 5.67 -9.77 3.89
N PHE A 114 5.01 -9.30 2.83
CA PHE A 114 3.55 -9.20 2.77
C PHE A 114 2.86 -10.36 2.03
N GLY A 115 3.63 -11.35 1.55
CA GLY A 115 3.17 -12.48 0.73
C GLY A 115 2.63 -13.67 1.53
#